data_AF-A0A6I4W1E7-F1
#
_entry.id   AF-A0A6I4W1E7-F1
#
_cell.length_a   1.000
_cell.length_b   1.000
_cell.length_c   1.000
_cell.angle_alpha   90.00
_cell.angle_beta   90.00
_cell.angle_gamma   90.00
#
_symmetry.space_group_name_H-M   'P 1'
#
loop_
_entity.id
_entity.type
_entity.pdbx_description
1 polymer ?
#
loop_
_entity_poly.entity_id
_entity_poly.type
_entity_poly.pdbx_seq_one_letter_code
_entity_poly.pdbx_strand_id
1 'polypeptide(L)'
;MENYYQFLELSQNATTEEIQKIIHHQIRLWSARTNAAQMNRRQEAEQMLSKLETIEAILLNKEQREIYDQQLRDHPTGWPEEKITEAVAEGFRLLEVSQPEDALFIAIKLTEHIQDRAEAWALLGQARFAVGEKQEAIEAMTKACDRAPNNAEYSFILGQMYQSSNRLSRAEEAFEHAISLDSSETEYQYRLGSLYVQHGNFRHGIQLLEKSVEQAPENHTYKEELVRAYLDIAFSTWKEIEEGHPHLEAGFYPTSQADVTMAYIYLKRASSIKTNNKDLIKQIKHSRALICKREGRQFTGSWLFALVSTAELVLIQKYNPSMINVSLIGLLPLLYIFATFTPRYRVYQWAFMGKSTRTDFGYLLEVLSSKLKGFGNIIIGLFAILPFIYMFNPDYFVSENKIFRSVNFYFYLVNYVLPFVLVINLYRNYIRKPM
;
A
#
# COMPACT_ATOMS: atom_id res chain seq x y z
N MET A 1 -7.79 -23.11 50.88
CA MET A 1 -8.53 -22.24 51.81
C MET A 1 -9.12 -21.10 50.99
N GLU A 2 -10.29 -20.56 51.31
CA GLU A 2 -10.84 -19.39 50.61
C GLU A 2 -10.49 -18.13 51.41
N ASN A 3 -10.16 -17.02 50.74
CA ASN A 3 -9.85 -15.75 51.40
C ASN A 3 -11.13 -14.97 51.68
N TYR A 4 -11.60 -15.02 52.93
CA TYR A 4 -12.83 -14.37 53.36
C TYR A 4 -12.73 -12.84 53.37
N TYR A 5 -11.53 -12.28 53.53
CA TYR A 5 -11.31 -10.84 53.39
C TYR A 5 -11.53 -10.39 51.94
N GLN A 6 -11.02 -11.16 50.96
CA GLN A 6 -11.25 -10.89 49.55
C GLN A 6 -12.73 -11.07 49.16
N PHE A 7 -13.39 -12.11 49.68
CA PHE A 7 -14.83 -12.33 49.46
C PHE A 7 -15.71 -11.19 49.99
N LEU A 8 -15.32 -10.57 51.10
CA LEU A 8 -16.01 -9.43 51.70
C LEU A 8 -15.52 -8.06 51.18
N GLU A 9 -14.56 -8.03 50.25
CA GLU A 9 -13.90 -6.81 49.75
C GLU A 9 -13.28 -5.95 50.87
N LEU A 10 -12.70 -6.60 51.88
CA LEU A 10 -12.07 -5.96 53.04
C LEU A 10 -10.56 -6.18 53.08
N SER A 11 -9.85 -5.23 53.69
CA SER A 11 -8.45 -5.42 54.06
C SER A 11 -8.33 -6.43 55.21
N GLN A 12 -7.26 -7.22 55.26
CA GLN A 12 -6.96 -8.11 56.40
C GLN A 12 -6.81 -7.34 57.72
N ASN A 13 -6.45 -6.05 57.63
CA ASN A 13 -6.33 -5.14 58.78
C ASN A 13 -7.67 -4.50 59.20
N ALA A 14 -8.79 -4.87 58.57
CA ALA A 14 -10.10 -4.30 58.90
C ALA A 14 -10.47 -4.54 60.37
N THR A 15 -11.08 -3.54 60.98
CA THR A 15 -11.56 -3.61 62.36
C THR A 15 -12.74 -4.57 62.48
N THR A 16 -12.96 -5.14 63.66
CA THR A 16 -14.10 -6.03 63.92
C THR A 16 -15.44 -5.35 63.62
N GLU A 17 -15.55 -4.04 63.89
CA GLU A 17 -16.74 -3.24 63.61
C GLU A 17 -17.02 -3.11 62.10
N GLU A 18 -15.98 -2.90 61.28
CA GLU A 18 -16.10 -2.85 59.82
C GLU A 18 -16.53 -4.20 59.23
N ILE A 19 -15.90 -5.29 59.69
CA ILE A 19 -16.22 -6.66 59.27
C ILE A 19 -17.68 -6.97 59.63
N GLN A 20 -18.10 -6.69 60.87
CA GLN A 20 -19.45 -6.94 61.33
C GLN A 20 -20.48 -6.13 60.52
N LYS A 21 -20.19 -4.87 60.21
CA LYS A 21 -21.08 -4.02 59.41
C LYS A 21 -21.29 -4.58 58.02
N ILE A 22 -20.24 -5.06 57.36
CA ILE A 22 -20.31 -5.65 56.01
C ILE A 22 -21.08 -6.98 56.05
N ILE A 23 -20.77 -7.87 57.00
CA ILE A 23 -21.45 -9.16 57.14
C ILE A 23 -22.95 -8.94 57.38
N HIS A 24 -23.33 -8.09 58.33
CA HIS A 24 -24.75 -7.78 58.59
C HIS A 24 -25.44 -7.11 57.40
N HIS A 25 -24.72 -6.34 56.59
CA HIS A 25 -25.27 -5.79 55.35
C HIS A 25 -25.54 -6.90 54.32
N GLN A 26 -24.58 -7.79 54.08
CA GLN A 26 -24.70 -8.91 53.16
C GLN A 26 -25.79 -9.89 53.60
N ILE A 27 -25.87 -10.24 54.89
CA ILE A 27 -26.93 -11.10 55.44
C ILE A 27 -28.30 -10.49 55.14
N ARG A 28 -28.51 -9.18 55.40
CA ARG A 28 -29.80 -8.52 55.07
C ARG A 28 -30.15 -8.59 53.59
N LEU A 29 -29.17 -8.40 52.70
CA LEU A 29 -29.38 -8.48 51.25
C LEU A 29 -29.78 -9.90 50.81
N TRP A 30 -29.10 -10.93 51.34
CA TRP A 30 -29.35 -12.32 50.97
C TRP A 30 -30.60 -12.89 51.65
N SER A 31 -30.90 -12.51 52.89
CA SER A 31 -32.16 -12.87 53.57
C SER A 31 -33.39 -12.31 52.85
N ALA A 32 -33.29 -11.17 52.18
CA ALA A 32 -34.40 -10.67 51.36
C ALA A 32 -34.66 -11.56 50.12
N ARG A 33 -33.65 -12.32 49.66
CA ARG A 33 -33.71 -13.16 48.45
C ARG A 33 -34.20 -14.58 48.71
N THR A 34 -34.24 -15.04 49.96
CA THR A 34 -34.76 -16.38 50.31
C THR A 34 -36.26 -16.54 50.03
N ASN A 35 -37.01 -15.44 49.95
CA ASN A 35 -38.43 -15.41 49.59
C ASN A 35 -38.69 -15.23 48.08
N ALA A 36 -37.67 -15.31 47.22
CA ALA A 36 -37.82 -15.10 45.79
C ALA A 36 -38.72 -16.16 45.13
N ALA A 37 -39.53 -15.79 44.13
CA ALA A 37 -40.47 -16.74 43.50
C ALA A 37 -39.78 -17.96 42.86
N GLN A 38 -38.56 -17.82 42.34
CA GLN A 38 -37.79 -18.87 41.66
C GLN A 38 -36.96 -19.71 42.64
N MET A 39 -37.05 -21.05 42.54
CA MET A 39 -36.40 -22.00 43.46
C MET A 39 -34.87 -21.90 43.48
N ASN A 40 -34.24 -21.77 42.31
CA ASN A 40 -32.78 -21.63 42.17
C ASN A 40 -32.24 -20.41 42.92
N ARG A 41 -32.93 -19.28 42.88
CA ARG A 41 -32.55 -18.06 43.60
C ARG A 41 -32.68 -18.19 45.12
N ARG A 42 -33.61 -19.01 45.61
CA ARG A 42 -33.72 -19.32 47.05
C ARG A 42 -32.54 -20.18 47.50
N GLN A 43 -32.22 -21.23 46.74
CA GLN A 43 -31.09 -22.11 47.03
C GLN A 43 -29.76 -21.36 47.03
N GLU A 44 -29.55 -20.47 46.05
CA GLU A 44 -28.39 -19.59 46.02
C GLU A 44 -28.32 -18.69 47.26
N ALA A 45 -29.44 -18.07 47.64
CA ALA A 45 -29.50 -17.23 48.83
C ALA A 45 -29.24 -18.01 50.12
N GLU A 46 -29.74 -19.24 50.26
CA GLU A 46 -29.50 -20.11 51.41
C GLU A 46 -28.03 -20.54 51.49
N GLN A 47 -27.41 -20.89 50.37
CA GLN A 47 -25.98 -21.22 50.30
C GLN A 47 -25.12 -20.02 50.71
N MET A 48 -25.46 -18.83 50.22
CA MET A 48 -24.75 -17.59 50.56
C MET A 48 -24.91 -17.21 52.03
N LEU A 49 -26.11 -17.40 52.61
CA LEU A 49 -26.34 -17.17 54.05
C LEU A 49 -25.55 -18.16 54.91
N SER A 50 -25.53 -19.45 54.56
CA SER A 50 -24.72 -20.45 55.30
C SER A 50 -23.22 -20.13 55.23
N LYS A 51 -22.76 -19.65 54.08
CA LYS A 51 -21.38 -19.20 53.91
C LYS A 51 -21.08 -17.97 54.77
N LEU A 52 -21.96 -16.98 54.79
CA LEU A 52 -21.82 -15.77 55.62
C LEU A 52 -21.83 -16.10 57.12
N GLU A 53 -22.64 -17.06 57.56
CA GLU A 53 -22.65 -17.56 58.94
C GLU A 53 -21.30 -18.19 59.32
N THR A 54 -20.72 -18.99 58.42
CA THR A 54 -19.38 -19.57 58.61
C THR A 54 -18.31 -18.47 58.70
N ILE A 55 -18.39 -17.46 57.84
CA ILE A 55 -17.47 -16.31 57.83
C ILE A 55 -17.62 -15.49 59.11
N GLU A 56 -18.84 -15.27 59.58
CA GLU A 56 -19.15 -14.55 60.81
C GLU A 56 -18.54 -15.26 62.03
N ALA A 57 -18.76 -16.57 62.13
CA ALA A 57 -18.24 -17.39 63.22
C ALA A 57 -16.70 -17.37 63.30
N ILE A 58 -16.03 -17.29 62.16
CA ILE A 58 -14.56 -17.28 62.08
C ILE A 58 -14.00 -15.86 62.29
N LEU A 59 -14.50 -14.85 61.58
CA LEU A 59 -13.90 -13.51 61.57
C LEU A 59 -14.33 -12.60 62.74
N LEU A 60 -15.51 -12.81 63.34
CA LEU A 60 -15.94 -12.02 64.50
C LEU A 60 -15.46 -12.61 65.84
N ASN A 61 -15.05 -13.88 65.85
CA ASN A 61 -14.40 -14.48 67.00
C ASN A 61 -12.89 -14.21 66.95
N LYS A 62 -12.36 -13.54 67.98
CA LYS A 62 -10.94 -13.14 68.02
C LYS A 62 -9.96 -14.32 67.91
N GLU A 63 -10.23 -15.42 68.62
CA GLU A 63 -9.36 -16.61 68.64
C GLU A 63 -9.39 -17.34 67.30
N GLN A 64 -10.59 -17.52 66.72
CA GLN A 64 -10.73 -18.15 65.41
C GLN A 64 -10.17 -17.28 64.28
N ARG A 65 -10.30 -15.95 64.37
CA ARG A 65 -9.70 -15.01 63.44
C ARG A 65 -8.18 -15.08 63.49
N GLU A 66 -7.57 -15.14 64.67
CA GLU A 66 -6.12 -15.27 64.81
C GLU A 66 -5.59 -16.59 64.21
N ILE A 67 -6.31 -17.71 64.42
CA ILE A 67 -6.00 -19.01 63.80
C ILE A 67 -6.18 -18.94 62.28
N TYR A 68 -7.26 -18.34 61.80
CA TYR A 68 -7.54 -18.16 60.38
C TYR A 68 -6.49 -17.27 59.70
N ASP A 69 -6.10 -16.17 60.33
CA ASP A 69 -5.05 -15.26 59.87
C ASP A 69 -3.68 -15.94 59.89
N GLN A 70 -3.41 -16.81 60.87
CA GLN A 70 -2.22 -17.66 60.88
C GLN A 70 -2.24 -18.68 59.74
N GLN A 71 -3.37 -19.35 59.50
CA GLN A 71 -3.53 -20.28 58.37
C GLN A 71 -3.40 -19.56 57.02
N LEU A 72 -3.89 -18.33 56.89
CA LEU A 72 -3.69 -17.49 55.72
C LEU A 72 -2.23 -17.04 55.55
N ARG A 73 -1.48 -16.82 56.64
CA ARG A 73 -0.05 -16.51 56.60
C ARG A 73 0.79 -17.73 56.22
N ASP A 74 0.47 -18.89 56.77
CA ASP A 74 1.18 -20.15 56.54
C ASP A 74 0.82 -20.77 55.17
N HIS A 75 -0.38 -20.49 54.68
CA HIS A 75 -0.89 -20.89 53.37
C HIS A 75 -1.54 -19.69 52.65
N PRO A 76 -0.74 -18.75 52.09
CA PRO A 76 -1.26 -17.59 51.38
C PRO A 76 -2.23 -18.02 50.29
N THR A 77 -3.45 -17.49 50.36
CA THR A 77 -4.48 -17.73 49.35
C THR A 77 -4.16 -16.93 48.10
N GLY A 78 -3.52 -17.62 47.17
CA GLY A 78 -3.07 -17.16 45.87
C GLY A 78 -2.17 -18.25 45.31
N TRP A 79 -2.00 -18.31 44.00
CA TRP A 79 -0.94 -19.16 43.46
C TRP A 79 0.40 -18.66 44.03
N PRO A 80 1.28 -19.53 44.58
CA PRO A 80 2.61 -19.10 44.98
C PRO A 80 3.28 -18.36 43.83
N GLU A 81 3.98 -17.24 44.10
CA GLU A 81 4.60 -16.41 43.06
C GLU A 81 5.45 -17.24 42.09
N GLU A 82 6.24 -18.17 42.63
CA GLU A 82 7.03 -19.14 41.86
C GLU A 82 6.16 -19.97 40.90
N LYS A 83 5.00 -20.45 41.37
CA LYS A 83 4.04 -21.21 40.56
C LYS A 83 3.34 -20.34 39.51
N ILE A 84 3.14 -19.05 39.79
CA ILE A 84 2.61 -18.09 38.80
C ILE A 84 3.63 -17.90 37.69
N THR A 85 4.88 -17.60 38.05
CA THR A 85 5.98 -17.42 37.09
C THR A 85 6.19 -18.69 36.27
N GLU A 86 6.18 -19.86 36.90
CA GLU A 86 6.28 -21.16 36.23
C GLU A 86 5.12 -21.38 35.25
N ALA A 87 3.88 -21.12 35.68
CA ALA A 87 2.70 -21.28 34.81
C ALA A 87 2.67 -20.28 33.65
N VAL A 88 3.11 -19.05 33.86
CA VAL A 88 3.25 -18.05 32.79
C VAL A 88 4.31 -18.51 31.78
N ALA A 89 5.48 -18.94 32.27
CA ALA A 89 6.56 -19.45 31.42
C ALA A 89 6.13 -20.70 30.63
N GLU A 90 5.43 -21.63 31.28
CA GLU A 90 4.85 -22.81 30.64
C GLU A 90 3.83 -22.42 29.57
N GLY A 91 2.95 -21.47 29.86
CA GLY A 91 1.99 -20.97 28.89
C GLY A 91 2.65 -20.40 27.63
N PHE A 92 3.71 -19.60 27.78
CA PHE A 92 4.46 -19.07 26.63
C PHE A 92 5.19 -20.18 25.87
N ARG A 93 5.78 -21.15 26.58
CA ARG A 93 6.41 -22.32 25.96
C ARG A 93 5.42 -23.13 25.12
N LEU A 94 4.18 -23.29 25.59
CA LEU A 94 3.12 -23.97 24.82
C LEU A 94 2.75 -23.22 23.55
N LEU A 95 2.76 -21.88 23.56
CA LEU A 95 2.59 -21.08 22.34
C LEU A 95 3.74 -21.29 21.35
N GLU A 96 4.98 -21.36 21.82
CA GLU A 96 6.14 -21.64 20.96
C GLU A 96 6.06 -23.03 20.31
N VAL A 97 5.57 -24.03 21.04
CA VAL A 97 5.38 -25.41 20.56
C VAL A 97 4.08 -25.56 19.73
N SER A 98 3.36 -24.46 19.46
CA SER A 98 2.12 -24.44 18.68
C SER A 98 0.98 -25.26 19.31
N GLN A 99 0.85 -25.22 20.64
CA GLN A 99 -0.25 -25.78 21.43
C GLN A 99 -1.09 -24.66 22.09
N PRO A 100 -1.83 -23.86 21.30
CA PRO A 100 -2.49 -22.65 21.79
C PRO A 100 -3.68 -22.94 22.70
N GLU A 101 -4.35 -24.09 22.57
CA GLU A 101 -5.49 -24.47 23.42
C GLU A 101 -5.05 -24.74 24.87
N ASP A 102 -3.91 -25.41 25.07
CA ASP A 102 -3.36 -25.69 26.40
C ASP A 102 -2.83 -24.40 27.04
N ALA A 103 -2.17 -23.54 26.26
CA ALA A 103 -1.75 -22.21 26.68
C ALA A 103 -2.96 -21.35 27.11
N LEU A 104 -4.05 -21.39 26.33
CA LEU A 104 -5.29 -20.68 26.62
C LEU A 104 -5.90 -21.14 27.95
N PHE A 105 -5.92 -22.45 28.20
CA PHE A 105 -6.41 -23.00 29.46
C PHE A 105 -5.62 -22.49 30.67
N ILE A 106 -4.29 -22.48 30.58
CA ILE A 106 -3.42 -21.94 31.64
C ILE A 106 -3.67 -20.44 31.82
N ALA A 107 -3.76 -19.68 30.72
CA ALA A 107 -3.94 -18.25 30.75
C ALA A 107 -5.29 -17.82 31.36
N ILE A 108 -6.37 -18.55 31.06
CA ILE A 108 -7.69 -18.33 31.67
C ILE A 108 -7.60 -18.54 33.18
N LYS A 109 -7.03 -19.67 33.63
CA LYS A 109 -6.85 -19.96 35.06
C LYS A 109 -6.03 -18.90 35.77
N LEU A 110 -4.94 -18.44 35.14
CA LEU A 110 -4.09 -17.40 35.72
C LEU A 110 -4.86 -16.10 35.87
N THR A 111 -5.57 -15.66 34.83
CA THR A 111 -6.30 -14.39 34.87
C THR A 111 -7.52 -14.44 35.81
N GLU A 112 -8.21 -15.57 35.94
CA GLU A 112 -9.31 -15.75 36.92
C GLU A 112 -8.87 -15.49 38.37
N HIS A 113 -7.67 -15.93 38.73
CA HIS A 113 -7.16 -15.81 40.10
C HIS A 113 -6.25 -14.59 40.30
N ILE A 114 -5.62 -14.09 39.23
CA ILE A 114 -4.55 -13.08 39.28
C ILE A 114 -4.87 -11.98 38.27
N GLN A 115 -5.63 -10.98 38.73
CA GLN A 115 -6.12 -9.91 37.87
C GLN A 115 -5.11 -8.77 37.66
N ASP A 116 -4.05 -8.68 38.47
CA ASP A 116 -3.11 -7.55 38.47
C ASP A 116 -1.82 -7.79 37.67
N ARG A 117 -1.59 -9.02 37.18
CA ARG A 117 -0.34 -9.37 36.49
C ARG A 117 -0.43 -9.17 34.99
N ALA A 118 0.36 -8.22 34.49
CA ALA A 118 0.42 -7.89 33.08
C ALA A 118 0.83 -9.11 32.22
N GLU A 119 1.78 -9.93 32.69
CA GLU A 119 2.25 -11.10 31.92
C GLU A 119 1.14 -12.15 31.71
N ALA A 120 0.27 -12.36 32.71
CA ALA A 120 -0.85 -13.28 32.60
C ALA A 120 -1.88 -12.81 31.57
N TRP A 121 -2.16 -11.49 31.53
CA TRP A 121 -3.03 -10.90 30.51
C TRP A 121 -2.40 -10.93 29.12
N ALA A 122 -1.09 -10.71 29.01
CA ALA A 122 -0.36 -10.80 27.74
C ALA A 122 -0.40 -12.23 27.19
N LEU A 123 -0.18 -13.23 28.05
CA LEU A 123 -0.31 -14.65 27.72
C LEU A 123 -1.73 -14.98 27.24
N LEU A 124 -2.76 -14.51 27.95
CA LEU A 124 -4.15 -14.72 27.54
C LEU A 124 -4.43 -14.09 26.17
N GLY A 125 -3.96 -12.87 25.94
CA GLY A 125 -4.10 -12.17 24.66
C GLY A 125 -3.47 -12.96 23.52
N GLN A 126 -2.23 -13.41 23.68
CA GLN A 126 -1.52 -14.18 22.65
C GLN A 126 -2.15 -15.56 22.41
N ALA A 127 -2.57 -16.26 23.46
CA ALA A 127 -3.23 -17.56 23.34
C ALA A 127 -4.58 -17.45 22.63
N ARG A 128 -5.41 -16.47 23.00
CA ARG A 128 -6.68 -16.16 22.30
C ARG A 128 -6.46 -15.83 20.84
N PHE A 129 -5.42 -15.05 20.56
CA PHE A 129 -5.08 -14.70 19.19
C PHE A 129 -4.71 -15.93 18.36
N ALA A 130 -3.93 -16.84 18.94
CA ALA A 130 -3.50 -18.08 18.29
C ALA A 130 -4.67 -19.06 18.02
N VAL A 131 -5.68 -19.13 18.90
CA VAL A 131 -6.90 -19.91 18.63
C VAL A 131 -7.92 -19.21 17.72
N GLY A 132 -7.66 -17.97 17.31
CA GLY A 132 -8.49 -17.20 16.38
C GLY A 132 -9.54 -16.27 17.03
N GLU A 133 -9.56 -16.17 18.35
CA GLU A 133 -10.41 -15.26 19.14
C GLU A 133 -9.84 -13.83 19.11
N LYS A 134 -9.83 -13.21 17.93
CA LYS A 134 -9.11 -11.94 17.69
C LYS A 134 -9.59 -10.77 18.55
N GLN A 135 -10.89 -10.67 18.82
CA GLN A 135 -11.46 -9.53 19.55
C GLN A 135 -11.13 -9.65 21.05
N GLU A 136 -11.31 -10.83 21.61
CA GLU A 136 -11.03 -11.19 23.00
C GLU A 136 -9.52 -11.16 23.29
N ALA A 137 -8.70 -11.45 22.28
CA ALA A 137 -7.25 -11.30 22.32
C ALA A 137 -6.82 -9.85 22.49
N ILE A 138 -7.37 -8.94 21.66
CA ILE A 138 -7.10 -7.50 21.75
C ILE A 138 -7.51 -6.97 23.12
N GLU A 139 -8.65 -7.39 23.66
CA GLU A 139 -9.11 -6.97 24.99
C GLU A 139 -8.17 -7.43 26.10
N ALA A 140 -7.71 -8.68 26.07
CA ALA A 140 -6.75 -9.20 27.04
C ALA A 140 -5.38 -8.50 26.91
N MET A 141 -4.90 -8.28 25.70
CA MET A 141 -3.63 -7.57 25.47
C MET A 141 -3.71 -6.09 25.86
N THR A 142 -4.86 -5.43 25.66
CA THR A 142 -5.10 -4.07 26.15
C THR A 142 -4.98 -4.01 27.67
N LYS A 143 -5.58 -4.99 28.38
CA LYS A 143 -5.42 -5.10 29.85
C LYS A 143 -3.97 -5.32 30.28
N ALA A 144 -3.16 -6.03 29.49
CA ALA A 144 -1.73 -6.18 29.75
C ALA A 144 -1.00 -4.83 29.62
N CYS A 145 -1.29 -4.07 28.56
CA CYS A 145 -0.75 -2.72 28.35
C CYS A 145 -1.15 -1.75 29.47
N ASP A 146 -2.40 -1.80 29.94
CA ASP A 146 -2.88 -0.94 31.04
C ASP A 146 -2.11 -1.17 32.35
N ARG A 147 -1.66 -2.41 32.59
CA ARG A 147 -0.91 -2.79 33.81
C ARG A 147 0.59 -2.54 33.69
N ALA A 148 1.12 -2.61 32.48
CA ALA A 148 2.52 -2.34 32.18
C ALA A 148 2.65 -1.35 31.01
N PRO A 149 2.27 -0.07 31.22
CA PRO A 149 2.21 0.92 30.13
C PRO A 149 3.58 1.25 29.54
N ASN A 150 4.67 1.02 30.28
CA ASN A 150 6.03 1.26 29.82
C ASN A 150 6.68 0.03 29.16
N ASN A 151 5.92 -1.04 28.92
CA ASN A 151 6.42 -2.22 28.21
C ASN A 151 6.23 -2.04 26.69
N ALA A 152 7.33 -1.76 25.99
CA ALA A 152 7.34 -1.55 24.55
C ALA A 152 6.87 -2.79 23.76
N GLU A 153 7.24 -3.99 24.23
CA GLU A 153 6.88 -5.26 23.60
C GLU A 153 5.36 -5.50 23.64
N TYR A 154 4.68 -5.14 24.73
CA TYR A 154 3.22 -5.29 24.79
C TYR A 154 2.51 -4.35 23.83
N SER A 155 2.98 -3.11 23.71
CA SER A 155 2.47 -2.16 22.72
C SER A 155 2.70 -2.69 21.29
N PHE A 156 3.87 -3.27 21.04
CA PHE A 156 4.21 -3.88 19.77
C PHE A 156 3.31 -5.06 19.41
N ILE A 157 3.12 -6.02 20.33
CA ILE A 157 2.25 -7.19 20.11
C ILE A 157 0.79 -6.73 19.91
N LEU A 158 0.32 -5.74 20.68
CA LEU A 158 -1.01 -5.15 20.48
C LEU A 158 -1.14 -4.55 19.06
N GLY A 159 -0.10 -3.89 18.56
CA GLY A 159 -0.04 -3.39 17.19
C GLY A 159 -0.16 -4.50 16.14
N GLN A 160 0.51 -5.64 16.34
CA GLN A 160 0.39 -6.81 15.46
C GLN A 160 -1.04 -7.40 15.47
N MET A 161 -1.66 -7.46 16.66
CA MET A 161 -3.04 -7.92 16.79
C MET A 161 -4.04 -6.98 16.09
N TYR A 162 -3.81 -5.66 16.17
CA TYR A 162 -4.61 -4.70 15.42
C TYR A 162 -4.39 -4.80 13.91
N GLN A 163 -3.16 -4.95 13.45
CA GLN A 163 -2.83 -5.09 12.02
C GLN A 163 -3.51 -6.34 11.42
N SER A 164 -3.40 -7.49 12.08
CA SER A 164 -4.02 -8.74 11.65
C SER A 164 -5.55 -8.77 11.76
N SER A 165 -6.12 -7.82 12.51
CA SER A 165 -7.56 -7.56 12.60
C SER A 165 -8.01 -6.41 11.68
N ASN A 166 -7.14 -5.95 10.77
CA ASN A 166 -7.37 -4.86 9.83
C ASN A 166 -7.77 -3.52 10.50
N ARG A 167 -7.34 -3.31 11.75
CA ARG A 167 -7.55 -2.07 12.53
C ARG A 167 -6.32 -1.18 12.45
N LEU A 168 -6.10 -0.62 11.27
CA LEU A 168 -4.82 -0.06 10.84
C LEU A 168 -4.39 1.17 11.64
N SER A 169 -5.30 2.12 11.87
CA SER A 169 -4.99 3.32 12.67
C SER A 169 -4.61 2.97 14.10
N ARG A 170 -5.23 1.94 14.69
CA ARG A 170 -4.88 1.45 16.03
C ARG A 170 -3.54 0.70 16.04
N ALA A 171 -3.22 -0.02 14.95
CA ALA A 171 -1.92 -0.66 14.80
C ALA A 171 -0.79 0.37 14.70
N GLU A 172 -1.00 1.44 13.94
CA GLU A 172 -0.08 2.58 13.83
C GLU A 172 0.19 3.20 15.20
N GLU A 173 -0.87 3.61 15.94
CA GLU A 173 -0.73 4.17 17.30
C GLU A 173 0.06 3.25 18.24
N ALA A 174 -0.22 1.94 18.21
CA ALA A 174 0.45 0.96 19.08
C ALA A 174 1.93 0.76 18.71
N PHE A 175 2.27 0.73 17.41
CA PHE A 175 3.66 0.66 16.96
C PHE A 175 4.43 1.95 17.24
N GLU A 176 3.82 3.12 17.05
CA GLU A 176 4.43 4.40 17.41
C GLU A 176 4.72 4.48 18.90
N HIS A 177 3.79 4.00 19.74
CA HIS A 177 4.00 3.91 21.18
C HIS A 177 5.17 2.98 21.53
N ALA A 178 5.24 1.79 20.92
CA ALA A 178 6.38 0.88 21.10
C ALA A 178 7.73 1.54 20.73
N ILE A 179 7.80 2.24 19.59
CA ILE A 179 9.01 2.96 19.15
C ILE A 179 9.36 4.11 20.11
N SER A 180 8.35 4.76 20.70
CA SER A 180 8.57 5.85 21.67
C SER A 180 9.15 5.37 22.99
N LEU A 181 8.79 4.14 23.40
CA LEU A 181 9.29 3.49 24.62
C LEU A 181 10.68 2.89 24.41
N ASP A 182 10.90 2.24 23.26
CA ASP A 182 12.21 1.70 22.89
C ASP A 182 12.50 1.96 21.40
N SER A 183 13.26 3.02 21.14
CA SER A 183 13.69 3.37 19.78
C SER A 183 14.87 2.53 19.27
N SER A 184 15.50 1.71 20.13
CA SER A 184 16.65 0.90 19.77
C SER A 184 16.26 -0.42 19.10
N GLU A 185 15.03 -0.89 19.34
CA GLU A 185 14.49 -2.08 18.70
C GLU A 185 14.09 -1.79 17.24
N THR A 186 14.92 -2.28 16.32
CA THR A 186 14.76 -2.08 14.88
C THR A 186 13.48 -2.74 14.33
N GLU A 187 13.02 -3.84 14.93
CA GLU A 187 11.84 -4.55 14.48
C GLU A 187 10.58 -3.68 14.52
N TYR A 188 10.45 -2.80 15.53
CA TYR A 188 9.27 -1.94 15.68
C TYR A 188 9.17 -0.94 14.51
N GLN A 189 10.30 -0.33 14.14
CA GLN A 189 10.38 0.59 12.99
C GLN A 189 10.08 -0.13 11.68
N TYR A 190 10.60 -1.35 11.53
CA TYR A 190 10.38 -2.18 10.35
C TYR A 190 8.89 -2.52 10.18
N ARG A 191 8.21 -2.90 11.26
CA ARG A 191 6.80 -3.29 11.25
C ARG A 191 5.87 -2.12 10.96
N LEU A 192 6.15 -0.94 11.55
CA LEU A 192 5.45 0.29 11.20
C LEU A 192 5.69 0.69 9.74
N GLY A 193 6.93 0.55 9.25
CA GLY A 193 7.28 0.80 7.85
C GLY A 193 6.51 -0.11 6.89
N SER A 194 6.45 -1.40 7.19
CA SER A 194 5.67 -2.39 6.43
C SER A 194 4.17 -2.08 6.47
N LEU A 195 3.62 -1.70 7.63
CA LEU A 195 2.24 -1.25 7.77
C LEU A 195 1.94 -0.07 6.84
N TYR A 196 2.82 0.94 6.78
CA TYR A 196 2.61 2.09 5.89
C TYR A 196 2.65 1.71 4.40
N VAL A 197 3.56 0.82 4.00
CA VAL A 197 3.63 0.34 2.61
C VAL A 197 2.37 -0.41 2.22
N GLN A 198 1.89 -1.31 3.10
CA GLN A 198 0.66 -2.08 2.88
C GLN A 198 -0.57 -1.19 2.61
N HIS A 199 -0.58 0.03 3.17
CA HIS A 199 -1.69 0.98 3.05
C HIS A 199 -1.42 2.13 2.07
N GLY A 200 -0.39 1.99 1.23
CA GLY A 200 -0.09 2.95 0.16
C GLY A 200 0.63 4.22 0.63
N ASN A 201 0.96 4.35 1.92
CA ASN A 201 1.80 5.43 2.42
C ASN A 201 3.29 5.11 2.20
N PHE A 202 3.66 4.91 0.93
CA PHE A 202 4.99 4.46 0.53
C PHE A 202 6.11 5.39 1.01
N ARG A 203 5.85 6.70 1.10
CA ARG A 203 6.86 7.70 1.49
C ARG A 203 7.34 7.48 2.92
N HIS A 204 6.43 7.38 3.89
CA HIS A 204 6.78 7.16 5.29
C HIS A 204 7.26 5.72 5.50
N GLY A 205 6.60 4.76 4.84
CA GLY A 205 6.99 3.34 4.91
C GLY A 205 8.43 3.08 4.46
N ILE A 206 8.81 3.57 3.29
CA ILE A 206 10.18 3.42 2.76
C ILE A 206 11.20 4.09 3.68
N GLN A 207 10.91 5.28 4.24
CA GLN A 207 11.84 5.95 5.17
C GLN A 207 12.12 5.12 6.41
N LEU A 208 11.11 4.48 6.99
CA LEU A 208 11.29 3.59 8.14
C LEU A 208 12.02 2.32 7.75
N LEU A 209 11.68 1.71 6.61
CA LEU A 209 12.36 0.50 6.11
C LEU A 209 13.83 0.77 5.75
N GLU A 210 14.15 1.91 5.16
CA GLU A 210 15.54 2.36 4.91
C GLU A 210 16.32 2.42 6.24
N LYS A 211 15.76 3.07 7.27
CA LYS A 211 16.37 3.11 8.62
C LYS A 211 16.54 1.73 9.23
N SER A 212 15.56 0.83 9.08
CA SER A 212 15.66 -0.53 9.61
C SER A 212 16.78 -1.34 8.94
N VAL A 213 16.97 -1.17 7.64
CA VAL A 213 18.09 -1.80 6.91
C VAL A 213 19.43 -1.17 7.28
N GLU A 214 19.48 0.13 7.57
CA GLU A 214 20.69 0.80 8.04
C GLU A 214 21.12 0.33 9.44
N GLN A 215 20.17 0.14 10.36
CA GLN A 215 20.44 -0.34 11.73
C GLN A 215 20.80 -1.83 11.77
N ALA A 216 20.11 -2.65 10.97
CA ALA A 216 20.32 -4.09 10.92
C ALA A 216 20.67 -4.56 9.49
N PRO A 217 21.87 -4.21 8.97
CA PRO A 217 22.24 -4.47 7.58
C PRO A 217 22.43 -5.95 7.27
N GLU A 218 22.53 -6.85 8.24
CA GLU A 218 22.60 -8.30 8.00
C GLU A 218 21.22 -8.95 7.92
N ASN A 219 20.15 -8.24 8.31
CA ASN A 219 18.80 -8.79 8.30
C ASN A 219 18.25 -8.86 6.86
N HIS A 220 18.18 -10.07 6.32
CA HIS A 220 17.67 -10.30 4.97
C HIS A 220 16.19 -9.95 4.82
N THR A 221 15.37 -10.19 5.84
CA THR A 221 13.94 -9.88 5.81
C THR A 221 13.70 -8.39 5.59
N TYR A 222 14.42 -7.53 6.30
CA TYR A 222 14.27 -6.07 6.15
C TYR A 222 14.69 -5.59 4.76
N LYS A 223 15.79 -6.14 4.24
CA LYS A 223 16.24 -5.85 2.87
C LYS A 223 15.21 -6.26 1.83
N GLU A 224 14.63 -7.45 1.98
CA GLU A 224 13.63 -7.97 1.06
C GLU A 224 12.35 -7.14 1.06
N GLU A 225 11.88 -6.75 2.25
CA GLU A 225 10.71 -5.87 2.39
C GLU A 225 10.95 -4.47 1.81
N LEU A 226 12.15 -3.90 2.02
CA LEU A 226 12.53 -2.64 1.38
C LEU A 226 12.57 -2.76 -0.15
N VAL A 227 13.06 -3.89 -0.69
CA VAL A 227 13.03 -4.15 -2.14
C VAL A 227 11.59 -4.23 -2.65
N ARG A 228 10.70 -4.95 -1.95
CA ARG A 228 9.26 -5.02 -2.30
C ARG A 228 8.64 -3.62 -2.30
N ALA A 229 8.86 -2.85 -1.24
CA ALA A 229 8.36 -1.48 -1.12
C ALA A 229 8.84 -0.57 -2.27
N TYR A 230 10.11 -0.70 -2.69
CA TYR A 230 10.62 0.02 -3.86
C TYR A 230 9.98 -0.41 -5.17
N LEU A 231 9.68 -1.70 -5.35
CA LEU A 231 8.96 -2.16 -6.53
C LEU A 231 7.52 -1.65 -6.53
N ASP A 232 6.84 -1.65 -5.39
CA ASP A 232 5.46 -1.18 -5.28
C ASP A 232 5.35 0.32 -5.60
N ILE A 233 6.19 1.16 -4.99
CA ILE A 233 6.18 2.61 -5.29
C ILE A 233 6.56 2.89 -6.75
N ALA A 234 7.43 2.08 -7.38
CA ALA A 234 7.86 2.26 -8.76
C ALA A 234 6.69 2.23 -9.76
N PHE A 235 5.64 1.47 -9.45
CA PHE A 235 4.46 1.31 -10.30
C PHE A 235 3.19 1.95 -9.71
N SER A 236 3.25 2.52 -8.51
CA SER A 236 2.11 3.11 -7.81
C SER A 236 1.34 4.20 -8.57
N THR A 237 2.00 4.94 -9.47
CA THR A 237 1.36 5.98 -10.30
C THR A 237 0.92 5.51 -11.68
N TRP A 238 1.23 4.25 -12.03
CA TRP A 238 0.88 3.71 -13.33
C TRP A 238 -0.59 3.35 -13.37
N LYS A 239 -1.21 3.59 -14.53
CA LYS A 239 -2.62 3.29 -14.72
C LYS A 239 -2.79 1.85 -15.17
N GLU A 240 -3.65 1.11 -14.46
CA GLU A 240 -4.04 -0.25 -14.82
C GLU A 240 -5.08 -0.26 -15.95
N ILE A 241 -4.96 -1.25 -16.83
CA ILE A 241 -5.89 -1.56 -17.90
C ILE A 241 -6.37 -3.01 -17.74
N GLU A 242 -7.68 -3.18 -17.70
CA GLU A 242 -8.33 -4.48 -17.68
C GLU A 242 -8.35 -5.12 -19.09
N GLU A 243 -8.72 -6.41 -19.16
CA GLU A 243 -8.88 -7.11 -20.43
C GLU A 243 -9.98 -6.48 -21.29
N GLY A 244 -9.81 -6.53 -22.62
CA GLY A 244 -10.80 -6.04 -23.58
C GLY A 244 -10.69 -4.55 -23.94
N HIS A 245 -9.68 -3.81 -23.46
CA HIS A 245 -9.47 -2.43 -23.89
C HIS A 245 -9.21 -2.33 -25.41
N PRO A 246 -9.87 -1.42 -26.16
CA PRO A 246 -9.85 -1.42 -27.63
C PRO A 246 -8.48 -1.28 -28.30
N HIS A 247 -7.50 -0.74 -27.56
CA HIS A 247 -6.20 -0.33 -28.11
C HIS A 247 -4.99 -0.81 -27.32
N LEU A 248 -5.19 -1.40 -26.13
CA LEU A 248 -4.10 -1.75 -25.22
C LEU A 248 -4.36 -3.13 -24.61
N GLU A 249 -3.29 -3.91 -24.47
CA GLU A 249 -3.33 -5.17 -23.71
C GLU A 249 -3.51 -4.85 -22.22
N ALA A 250 -4.08 -5.79 -21.47
CA ALA A 250 -4.18 -5.68 -20.01
C ALA A 250 -2.82 -5.46 -19.33
N GLY A 251 -2.83 -4.70 -18.23
CA GLY A 251 -1.68 -4.43 -17.38
C GLY A 251 -1.44 -2.94 -17.12
N PHE A 252 -0.26 -2.62 -16.59
CA PHE A 252 0.09 -1.28 -16.10
C PHE A 252 0.83 -0.43 -17.15
N TYR A 253 0.47 0.86 -17.21
CA TYR A 253 0.99 1.81 -18.18
C TYR A 253 1.36 3.16 -17.53
N PRO A 254 2.55 3.72 -17.82
CA PRO A 254 2.90 5.08 -17.41
C PRO A 254 2.14 6.09 -18.27
N THR A 255 1.70 7.19 -17.67
CA THR A 255 0.97 8.26 -18.37
C THR A 255 1.81 9.52 -18.55
N SER A 256 2.93 9.62 -17.85
CA SER A 256 3.83 10.76 -17.87
C SER A 256 5.30 10.35 -17.91
N GLN A 257 6.18 11.28 -18.28
CA GLN A 257 7.63 11.09 -18.15
C GLN A 257 8.04 10.90 -16.68
N ALA A 258 7.34 11.57 -15.75
CA ALA A 258 7.61 11.46 -14.32
C ALA A 258 7.38 10.03 -13.82
N ASP A 259 6.32 9.35 -14.28
CA ASP A 259 6.04 7.95 -13.94
C ASP A 259 7.19 7.02 -14.35
N VAL A 260 7.72 7.21 -15.56
CA VAL A 260 8.86 6.43 -16.07
C VAL A 260 10.13 6.72 -15.26
N THR A 261 10.41 7.99 -15.00
CA THR A 261 11.59 8.40 -14.23
C THR A 261 11.54 7.87 -12.80
N MET A 262 10.39 7.96 -12.13
CA MET A 262 10.18 7.42 -10.79
C MET A 262 10.39 5.91 -10.75
N ALA A 263 9.82 5.19 -11.73
CA ALA A 263 9.99 3.75 -11.84
C ALA A 263 11.48 3.35 -11.97
N TYR A 264 12.26 4.08 -12.77
CA TYR A 264 13.70 3.84 -12.89
C TYR A 264 14.49 4.14 -11.62
N ILE A 265 14.15 5.22 -10.91
CA ILE A 265 14.84 5.60 -9.66
C ILE A 265 14.68 4.47 -8.63
N TYR A 266 13.45 4.03 -8.39
CA TYR A 266 13.19 2.99 -7.40
C TYR A 266 13.64 1.60 -7.84
N LEU A 267 13.54 1.27 -9.12
CA LEU A 267 14.12 0.04 -9.65
C LEU A 267 15.65 0.00 -9.45
N LYS A 268 16.33 1.13 -9.63
CA LYS A 268 17.77 1.25 -9.38
C LYS A 268 18.09 1.05 -7.91
N ARG A 269 17.32 1.63 -6.99
CA ARG A 269 17.46 1.42 -5.54
C ARG A 269 17.22 -0.05 -5.17
N ALA A 270 16.14 -0.65 -5.66
CA ALA A 270 15.85 -2.07 -5.47
C ALA A 270 16.99 -2.97 -5.96
N SER A 271 17.54 -2.69 -7.14
CA SER A 271 18.66 -3.47 -7.72
C SER A 271 19.99 -3.29 -6.97
N SER A 272 20.13 -2.21 -6.18
CA SER A 272 21.36 -1.95 -5.40
C SER A 272 21.42 -2.77 -4.11
N ILE A 273 20.27 -3.25 -3.62
CA ILE A 273 20.19 -4.10 -2.44
C ILE A 273 20.52 -5.54 -2.83
N LYS A 274 21.56 -6.10 -2.21
CA LYS A 274 21.91 -7.52 -2.39
C LYS A 274 20.90 -8.40 -1.66
N THR A 275 20.12 -9.17 -2.41
CA THR A 275 19.21 -10.20 -1.89
C THR A 275 19.55 -11.56 -2.49
N ASN A 276 19.39 -12.62 -1.69
CA ASN A 276 19.52 -14.01 -2.15
C ASN A 276 18.17 -14.59 -2.63
N ASN A 277 17.08 -13.82 -2.49
CA ASN A 277 15.76 -14.24 -2.89
C ASN A 277 15.63 -14.24 -4.42
N LYS A 278 15.64 -15.45 -4.99
CA LYS A 278 15.54 -15.67 -6.44
C LYS A 278 14.27 -15.08 -7.06
N ASP A 279 13.17 -15.08 -6.32
CA ASP A 279 11.91 -14.53 -6.80
C ASP A 279 12.00 -13.01 -6.92
N LEU A 280 12.51 -12.31 -5.90
CA LEU A 280 12.73 -10.87 -5.98
C LEU A 280 13.70 -10.46 -7.09
N ILE A 281 14.78 -11.21 -7.30
CA ILE A 281 15.70 -10.96 -8.42
C ILE A 281 14.95 -11.09 -9.76
N LYS A 282 14.09 -12.10 -9.89
CA LYS A 282 13.26 -12.30 -11.08
C LYS A 282 12.25 -11.16 -11.26
N GLN A 283 11.62 -10.70 -10.17
CA GLN A 283 10.70 -9.56 -10.19
C GLN A 283 11.42 -8.28 -10.64
N ILE A 284 12.57 -7.94 -10.06
CA ILE A 284 13.40 -6.78 -10.48
C ILE A 284 13.70 -6.86 -11.98
N LYS A 285 14.13 -8.03 -12.49
CA LYS A 285 14.42 -8.21 -13.92
C LYS A 285 13.16 -8.05 -14.78
N HIS A 286 12.02 -8.58 -14.34
CA HIS A 286 10.74 -8.44 -15.01
C HIS A 286 10.28 -6.97 -15.06
N SER A 287 10.30 -6.27 -13.92
CA SER A 287 10.00 -4.84 -13.78
C SER A 287 10.89 -4.00 -14.69
N ARG A 288 12.19 -4.31 -14.78
CA ARG A 288 13.10 -3.65 -15.74
C ARG A 288 12.67 -3.84 -17.18
N ALA A 289 12.38 -5.08 -17.58
CA ALA A 289 11.94 -5.40 -18.93
C ALA A 289 10.61 -4.70 -19.27
N LEU A 290 9.69 -4.64 -18.30
CA LEU A 290 8.42 -3.95 -18.43
C LEU A 290 8.63 -2.45 -18.66
N ILE A 291 9.43 -1.77 -17.82
CA ILE A 291 9.71 -0.34 -18.00
C ILE A 291 10.34 -0.08 -19.37
N CYS A 292 11.34 -0.87 -19.78
CA CYS A 292 11.94 -0.74 -21.12
C CYS A 292 10.90 -0.94 -22.25
N LYS A 293 10.00 -1.93 -22.13
CA LYS A 293 8.93 -2.17 -23.11
C LYS A 293 7.96 -0.98 -23.18
N ARG A 294 7.68 -0.31 -22.06
CA ARG A 294 6.70 0.79 -21.95
C ARG A 294 7.28 2.18 -22.20
N GLU A 295 8.58 2.42 -22.01
CA GLU A 295 9.24 3.70 -22.30
C GLU A 295 9.52 3.92 -23.80
N GLY A 296 9.68 2.82 -24.55
CA GLY A 296 10.11 2.86 -25.95
C GLY A 296 9.33 3.86 -26.84
N ARG A 297 9.93 4.25 -27.96
CA ARG A 297 9.24 5.14 -28.91
C ARG A 297 8.45 4.31 -29.92
N GLN A 298 7.30 4.83 -30.32
CA GLN A 298 6.48 4.25 -31.37
C GLN A 298 6.38 5.24 -32.53
N PHE A 299 6.57 4.75 -33.75
CA PHE A 299 6.27 5.52 -34.95
C PHE A 299 4.75 5.58 -35.12
N THR A 300 4.22 6.79 -35.14
CA THR A 300 2.78 7.06 -35.22
C THR A 300 2.41 7.86 -36.47
N GLY A 301 3.37 8.09 -37.35
CA GLY A 301 3.14 8.71 -38.66
C GLY A 301 2.53 7.74 -39.68
N SER A 302 2.07 8.27 -40.80
CA SER A 302 1.73 7.45 -41.97
C SER A 302 3.00 6.94 -42.66
N TRP A 303 3.13 5.62 -42.78
CA TRP A 303 4.20 4.98 -43.56
C TRP A 303 4.11 5.30 -45.04
N LEU A 304 2.89 5.46 -45.57
CA LEU A 304 2.67 5.84 -46.96
C LEU A 304 3.26 7.23 -47.23
N PHE A 305 3.05 8.18 -46.32
CA PHE A 305 3.62 9.52 -46.46
C PHE A 305 5.15 9.45 -46.45
N ALA A 306 5.74 8.75 -45.49
CA ALA A 306 7.19 8.57 -45.43
C ALA A 306 7.73 7.96 -46.75
N LEU A 307 7.07 6.92 -47.27
CA LEU A 307 7.44 6.26 -48.53
C LEU A 307 7.35 7.22 -49.73
N VAL A 308 6.23 7.95 -49.87
CA VAL A 308 6.02 8.89 -50.98
C VAL A 308 7.06 10.01 -50.92
N SER A 309 7.29 10.63 -49.76
CA SER A 309 8.29 11.68 -49.60
C SER A 309 9.70 11.19 -49.93
N THR A 310 10.04 9.95 -49.56
CA THR A 310 11.34 9.36 -49.94
C THR A 310 11.45 9.05 -51.44
N ALA A 311 10.37 8.59 -52.08
CA ALA A 311 10.36 8.28 -53.50
C ALA A 311 10.51 9.55 -54.36
N GLU A 312 9.83 10.64 -53.97
CA GLU A 312 9.96 11.94 -54.62
C GLU A 312 11.40 12.46 -54.60
N LEU A 313 12.08 12.33 -53.45
CA LEU A 313 13.50 12.70 -53.32
C LEU A 313 14.41 11.94 -54.29
N VAL A 314 14.21 10.64 -54.44
CA VAL A 314 14.99 9.81 -55.38
C VAL A 314 14.75 10.24 -56.82
N LEU A 315 13.50 10.56 -57.19
CA LEU A 315 13.17 11.05 -58.54
C LEU A 315 13.81 12.41 -58.82
N ILE A 316 13.76 13.36 -57.87
CA ILE A 316 14.40 14.68 -58.01
C ILE A 316 15.91 14.51 -58.23
N GLN A 317 16.57 13.65 -57.44
CA GLN A 317 18.01 13.39 -57.58
C GLN A 317 18.37 12.76 -58.94
N LYS A 318 17.53 11.87 -59.46
CA LYS A 318 17.76 11.20 -60.75
C LYS A 318 17.64 12.15 -61.95
N TYR A 319 16.66 13.06 -61.93
CA TYR A 319 16.33 13.88 -63.10
C TYR A 319 16.94 15.29 -63.07
N ASN A 320 17.35 15.81 -61.90
CA ASN A 320 17.98 17.13 -61.77
C ASN A 320 19.12 17.16 -60.73
N PRO A 321 20.27 16.56 -61.05
CA PRO A 321 21.40 16.42 -60.11
C PRO A 321 22.08 17.76 -59.76
N SER A 322 21.89 18.85 -60.49
CA SER A 322 22.46 20.17 -60.12
C SER A 322 21.73 20.85 -58.95
N MET A 323 20.56 20.36 -58.53
CA MET A 323 19.84 20.87 -57.37
C MET A 323 20.44 20.41 -56.02
N ILE A 324 21.67 19.89 -55.98
CA ILE A 324 22.34 19.28 -54.81
C ILE A 324 22.38 20.11 -53.49
N ASN A 325 22.03 21.41 -53.48
CA ASN A 325 21.67 22.11 -52.22
C ASN A 325 20.39 21.55 -51.52
N VAL A 326 19.78 20.50 -52.11
CA VAL A 326 18.75 19.55 -51.64
C VAL A 326 19.01 18.84 -50.30
N SER A 327 20.12 19.12 -49.59
CA SER A 327 20.36 18.61 -48.24
C SER A 327 19.19 18.90 -47.26
N LEU A 328 18.47 20.01 -47.47
CA LEU A 328 17.24 20.37 -46.74
C LEU A 328 16.00 19.53 -47.10
N ILE A 329 15.87 19.08 -48.35
CA ILE A 329 14.69 18.30 -48.78
C ILE A 329 14.81 16.85 -48.31
N GLY A 330 16.03 16.28 -48.33
CA GLY A 330 16.30 14.96 -47.72
C GLY A 330 16.10 14.93 -46.21
N LEU A 331 16.29 16.07 -45.55
CA LEU A 331 16.02 16.24 -44.13
C LEU A 331 14.52 16.22 -43.81
N LEU A 332 13.61 16.61 -44.71
CA LEU A 332 12.18 16.70 -44.38
C LEU A 332 11.49 15.36 -44.06
N PRO A 333 11.65 14.28 -44.86
CA PRO A 333 11.13 12.96 -44.48
C PRO A 333 11.80 12.42 -43.22
N LEU A 334 13.11 12.64 -43.05
CA LEU A 334 13.83 12.23 -41.85
C LEU A 334 13.30 12.97 -40.61
N LEU A 335 13.14 14.30 -40.69
CA LEU A 335 12.56 15.13 -39.65
C LEU A 335 11.09 14.74 -39.37
N TYR A 336 10.31 14.41 -40.40
CA TYR A 336 8.97 13.86 -40.24
C TYR A 336 8.99 12.54 -39.49
N ILE A 337 9.87 11.61 -39.87
CA ILE A 337 10.03 10.33 -39.20
C ILE A 337 10.41 10.55 -37.73
N PHE A 338 11.43 11.37 -37.44
CA PHE A 338 11.85 11.69 -36.08
C PHE A 338 10.78 12.43 -35.25
N ALA A 339 10.05 13.36 -35.87
CA ALA A 339 8.97 14.08 -35.20
C ALA A 339 7.85 13.13 -34.80
N THR A 340 7.51 12.18 -35.67
CA THR A 340 6.45 11.18 -35.48
C THR A 340 6.87 9.95 -34.67
N PHE A 341 8.13 9.85 -34.26
CA PHE A 341 8.54 8.94 -33.19
C PHE A 341 8.15 9.51 -31.83
N THR A 342 7.03 9.04 -31.29
CA THR A 342 6.45 9.54 -30.04
C THR A 342 6.77 8.60 -28.89
N PRO A 343 7.18 9.10 -27.71
CA PRO A 343 7.30 8.28 -26.51
C PRO A 343 5.98 7.57 -26.19
N ARG A 344 6.04 6.28 -25.88
CA ARG A 344 4.84 5.46 -25.66
C ARG A 344 3.95 5.94 -24.52
N TYR A 345 4.49 6.53 -23.45
CA TYR A 345 3.66 7.10 -22.37
C TYR A 345 2.68 8.18 -22.87
N ARG A 346 3.05 8.97 -23.89
CA ARG A 346 2.12 9.93 -24.51
C ARG A 346 1.06 9.21 -25.34
N VAL A 347 1.48 8.16 -26.06
CA VAL A 347 0.56 7.28 -26.80
C VAL A 347 -0.47 6.66 -25.84
N TYR A 348 -0.04 6.23 -24.66
CA TYR A 348 -0.92 5.72 -23.61
C TYR A 348 -1.86 6.82 -23.10
N GLN A 349 -1.33 7.99 -22.77
CA GLN A 349 -2.13 9.15 -22.34
C GLN A 349 -3.27 9.46 -23.32
N TRP A 350 -3.02 9.41 -24.63
CA TRP A 350 -4.04 9.65 -25.63
C TRP A 350 -5.03 8.50 -25.79
N ALA A 351 -4.55 7.25 -25.71
CA ALA A 351 -5.44 6.09 -25.68
C ALA A 351 -6.43 6.20 -24.50
N PHE A 352 -5.97 6.68 -23.34
CA PHE A 352 -6.84 6.96 -22.18
C PHE A 352 -7.82 8.11 -22.41
N MET A 353 -7.53 9.06 -23.31
CA MET A 353 -8.44 10.14 -23.70
C MET A 353 -9.44 9.70 -24.80
N GLY A 354 -9.43 8.42 -25.20
CA GLY A 354 -10.29 7.91 -26.29
C GLY A 354 -9.89 8.42 -27.68
N LYS A 355 -8.69 9.00 -27.83
CA LYS A 355 -8.16 9.45 -29.12
C LYS A 355 -7.57 8.26 -29.87
N SER A 356 -7.82 8.16 -31.18
CA SER A 356 -7.20 7.13 -32.03
C SER A 356 -5.68 7.33 -32.07
N THR A 357 -4.93 6.25 -31.81
CA THR A 357 -3.48 6.23 -32.00
C THR A 357 -3.08 6.07 -33.48
N ARG A 358 -4.06 5.80 -34.36
CA ARG A 358 -3.87 5.66 -35.80
C ARG A 358 -4.33 6.93 -36.51
N THR A 359 -3.38 7.62 -37.13
CA THR A 359 -3.58 8.49 -38.30
C THR A 359 -4.55 9.68 -38.18
N ASP A 360 -4.96 10.10 -36.99
CA ASP A 360 -5.69 11.36 -36.87
C ASP A 360 -4.75 12.53 -37.19
N PHE A 361 -5.11 13.36 -38.16
CA PHE A 361 -4.31 14.56 -38.49
C PHE A 361 -4.19 15.50 -37.28
N GLY A 362 -5.19 15.51 -36.39
CA GLY A 362 -5.14 16.21 -35.10
C GLY A 362 -4.04 15.68 -34.18
N TYR A 363 -3.81 14.37 -34.15
CA TYR A 363 -2.71 13.73 -33.43
C TYR A 363 -1.35 14.19 -33.96
N LEU A 364 -1.18 14.23 -35.28
CA LEU A 364 0.04 14.71 -35.95
C LEU A 364 0.32 16.19 -35.64
N LEU A 365 -0.70 17.04 -35.68
CA LEU A 365 -0.59 18.47 -35.36
C LEU A 365 -0.26 18.72 -33.88
N GLU A 366 -0.80 17.92 -32.95
CA GLU A 366 -0.52 18.02 -31.52
C GLU A 366 0.91 17.52 -31.19
N VAL A 367 1.36 16.44 -31.83
CA VAL A 367 2.76 15.96 -31.74
C VAL A 367 3.74 16.99 -32.28
N LEU A 368 3.46 17.54 -33.46
CA LEU A 368 4.29 18.56 -34.09
C LEU A 368 4.31 19.84 -33.24
N SER A 369 3.15 20.36 -32.81
CA SER A 369 3.09 21.58 -32.01
C SER A 369 3.72 21.44 -30.61
N SER A 370 3.59 20.28 -29.96
CA SER A 370 4.19 20.04 -28.63
C SER A 370 5.70 19.86 -28.65
N LYS A 371 6.29 19.35 -29.74
CA LYS A 371 7.76 19.22 -29.90
C LYS A 371 8.40 20.43 -30.59
N LEU A 372 7.63 21.17 -31.39
CA LEU A 372 8.10 22.26 -32.25
C LEU A 372 7.44 23.58 -31.87
N LYS A 373 7.42 23.93 -30.57
CA LYS A 373 7.14 25.31 -30.10
C LYS A 373 8.20 26.25 -30.70
N GLY A 374 8.00 26.67 -31.95
CA GLY A 374 8.92 27.48 -32.77
C GLY A 374 8.99 27.05 -34.25
N PHE A 375 8.89 25.75 -34.55
CA PHE A 375 9.05 25.22 -35.92
C PHE A 375 7.73 24.96 -36.64
N GLY A 376 6.59 24.90 -35.94
CA GLY A 376 5.27 24.75 -36.57
C GLY A 376 4.97 25.83 -37.62
N ASN A 377 5.37 27.08 -37.34
CA ASN A 377 5.26 28.20 -38.28
C ASN A 377 6.23 28.08 -39.46
N ILE A 378 7.38 27.39 -39.28
CA ILE A 378 8.38 27.18 -40.33
C ILE A 378 7.91 26.09 -41.30
N ILE A 379 7.29 25.01 -40.81
CA ILE A 379 6.75 23.94 -41.67
C ILE A 379 5.50 24.42 -42.42
N ILE A 380 4.58 25.13 -41.74
CA ILE A 380 3.43 25.78 -42.40
C ILE A 380 3.93 26.83 -43.40
N GLY A 381 4.95 27.61 -43.04
CA GLY A 381 5.61 28.55 -43.94
C GLY A 381 6.24 27.86 -45.15
N LEU A 382 6.96 26.76 -44.97
CA LEU A 382 7.56 25.97 -46.07
C LEU A 382 6.50 25.42 -47.02
N PHE A 383 5.40 24.85 -46.49
CA PHE A 383 4.28 24.37 -47.32
C PHE A 383 3.50 25.51 -47.99
N ALA A 384 3.43 26.70 -47.41
CA ALA A 384 2.81 27.88 -48.00
C ALA A 384 3.70 28.58 -49.05
N ILE A 385 5.03 28.46 -48.93
CA ILE A 385 6.01 29.11 -49.82
C ILE A 385 6.33 28.22 -51.04
N LEU A 386 6.24 26.89 -50.92
CA LEU A 386 6.45 25.92 -52.01
C LEU A 386 5.64 26.22 -53.30
N PRO A 387 4.34 26.57 -53.21
CA PRO A 387 3.56 27.01 -54.38
C PRO A 387 4.08 28.31 -55.02
N PHE A 388 4.60 29.25 -54.22
CA PHE A 388 5.11 30.53 -54.69
C PHE A 388 6.49 30.41 -55.37
N ILE A 389 7.38 29.54 -54.86
CA ILE A 389 8.65 29.22 -55.53
C ILE A 389 8.39 28.63 -56.93
N TYR A 390 7.31 27.87 -57.09
CA TYR A 390 6.86 27.32 -58.37
C TYR A 390 6.30 28.38 -59.33
N MET A 391 5.64 29.41 -58.79
CA MET A 391 5.02 30.48 -59.59
C MET A 391 6.05 31.45 -60.21
N PHE A 392 7.24 31.59 -59.60
CA PHE A 392 8.29 32.51 -60.04
C PHE A 392 9.37 31.88 -60.93
N ASN A 393 9.23 30.61 -61.32
CA ASN A 393 10.18 29.91 -62.20
C ASN A 393 9.47 29.22 -63.41
N PRO A 394 8.82 29.99 -64.30
CA PRO A 394 7.99 29.44 -65.39
C PRO A 394 8.79 28.74 -66.49
N ASP A 395 10.08 29.04 -66.65
CA ASP A 395 10.94 28.44 -67.69
C ASP A 395 11.26 26.95 -67.44
N TYR A 396 10.96 26.44 -66.24
CA TYR A 396 11.17 25.04 -65.88
C TYR A 396 10.25 24.05 -66.63
N PHE A 397 9.21 24.51 -67.33
CA PHE A 397 8.16 23.65 -67.90
C PHE A 397 8.03 23.66 -69.44
N VAL A 398 8.95 24.32 -70.15
CA VAL A 398 8.95 24.26 -71.61
C VAL A 398 9.73 23.03 -72.07
N SER A 399 9.15 21.84 -71.91
CA SER A 399 9.51 20.69 -72.74
C SER A 399 8.43 20.50 -73.81
N GLU A 400 8.84 20.25 -75.05
CA GLU A 400 7.96 20.11 -76.23
C GLU A 400 7.06 18.86 -76.17
N ASN A 401 7.20 18.02 -75.16
CA ASN A 401 6.57 16.72 -75.10
C ASN A 401 5.17 16.81 -74.46
N LYS A 402 4.10 16.67 -75.27
CA LYS A 402 2.69 16.83 -74.83
C LYS A 402 2.29 15.93 -73.66
N ILE A 403 2.89 14.74 -73.53
CA ILE A 403 2.65 13.80 -72.41
C ILE A 403 3.19 14.37 -71.09
N PHE A 404 4.29 15.13 -71.14
CA PHE A 404 4.91 15.74 -69.96
C PHE A 404 4.06 16.88 -69.38
N ARG A 405 3.32 17.63 -70.21
CA ARG A 405 2.42 18.70 -69.72
C ARG A 405 1.20 18.15 -68.99
N SER A 406 0.59 17.07 -69.49
CA SER A 406 -0.57 16.44 -68.86
C SER A 406 -0.20 15.70 -67.58
N VAL A 407 0.95 15.02 -67.53
CA VAL A 407 1.46 14.40 -66.29
C VAL A 407 1.76 15.46 -65.23
N ASN A 408 2.40 16.58 -65.59
CA ASN A 408 2.69 17.66 -64.64
C ASN A 408 1.47 18.45 -64.19
N PHE A 409 0.46 18.62 -65.04
CA PHE A 409 -0.82 19.21 -64.64
C PHE A 409 -1.57 18.30 -63.66
N TYR A 410 -1.56 16.98 -63.91
CA TYR A 410 -2.13 16.00 -62.98
C TYR A 410 -1.34 15.96 -61.66
N PHE A 411 -0.01 16.06 -61.73
CA PHE A 411 0.88 16.15 -60.56
C PHE A 411 0.61 17.42 -59.75
N TYR A 412 0.38 18.56 -60.40
CA TYR A 412 0.03 19.83 -59.75
C TYR A 412 -1.36 19.77 -59.10
N LEU A 413 -2.35 19.20 -59.80
CA LEU A 413 -3.73 19.09 -59.31
C LEU A 413 -3.84 18.14 -58.09
N VAL A 414 -3.16 16.99 -58.15
CA VAL A 414 -3.23 15.96 -57.12
C VAL A 414 -2.36 16.30 -55.90
N ASN A 415 -1.17 16.89 -56.08
CA ASN A 415 -0.26 17.14 -54.96
C ASN A 415 -0.42 18.52 -54.32
N TYR A 416 -1.05 19.49 -54.98
CA TYR A 416 -1.12 20.86 -54.46
C TYR A 416 -2.54 21.40 -54.35
N VAL A 417 -3.43 21.14 -55.32
CA VAL A 417 -4.81 21.67 -55.27
C VAL A 417 -5.71 20.80 -54.40
N LEU A 418 -5.68 19.48 -54.57
CA LEU A 418 -6.52 18.57 -53.79
C LEU A 418 -6.26 18.63 -52.28
N PRO A 419 -5.00 18.61 -51.80
CA PRO A 419 -4.70 18.71 -50.38
C PRO A 419 -5.08 20.06 -49.79
N PHE A 420 -4.93 21.15 -50.56
CA PHE A 420 -5.30 22.49 -50.12
C PHE A 420 -6.82 22.67 -49.99
N VAL A 421 -7.59 22.16 -50.96
CA VAL A 421 -9.06 22.14 -50.91
C VAL A 421 -9.59 21.23 -49.80
N LEU A 422 -8.95 20.06 -49.59
CA LEU A 422 -9.26 19.17 -48.47
C LEU A 422 -8.97 19.82 -47.11
N VAL A 423 -7.83 20.51 -46.97
CA VAL A 423 -7.47 21.24 -45.75
C VAL A 423 -8.47 22.36 -45.45
N ILE A 424 -8.89 23.14 -46.45
CA ILE A 424 -9.90 24.19 -46.26
C ILE A 424 -11.27 23.60 -45.86
N ASN A 425 -11.73 22.54 -46.52
CA ASN A 425 -13.00 21.90 -46.19
C ASN A 425 -12.99 21.21 -44.81
N LEU A 426 -11.87 20.60 -44.44
CA LEU A 426 -11.71 19.97 -43.12
C LEU A 426 -11.60 21.02 -42.00
N TYR A 427 -10.92 22.14 -42.24
CA TYR A 427 -10.86 23.27 -41.31
C TYR A 427 -12.25 23.90 -41.08
N ARG A 428 -13.05 24.02 -42.15
CA ARG A 428 -14.43 24.52 -42.09
C ARG A 428 -15.38 23.58 -41.32
N ASN A 429 -15.15 22.27 -41.38
CA ASN A 429 -15.89 21.27 -40.62
C ASN A 429 -15.42 21.15 -39.16
N TYR A 430 -14.14 21.41 -38.88
CA TYR A 430 -13.58 21.43 -37.52
C TYR A 430 -14.09 22.62 -36.69
N ILE A 431 -14.29 23.79 -37.31
CA ILE A 431 -14.86 24.99 -36.66
C ILE A 431 -16.37 24.84 -36.41
N ARG A 432 -17.07 23.93 -37.10
CA ARG A 432 -18.54 23.77 -37.02
C ARG A 432 -19.04 22.75 -36.00
N LYS A 433 -18.22 22.26 -35.08
CA LYS A 433 -18.74 21.54 -33.91
C LYS A 433 -19.23 22.56 -32.87
N PRO A 434 -20.51 22.53 -32.46
CA PRO A 434 -20.96 23.38 -31.36
C PRO A 434 -20.20 22.98 -30.08
N MET A 435 -19.86 24.00 -29.29
CA MET A 435 -19.10 23.90 -28.03
C MET A 435 -19.67 22.89 -27.04
#